data_AF-S3I2J7-F1
#
_entry.id   AF-S3I2J7-F1
#
_cell.length_a   1.000
_cell.length_b   1.000
_cell.length_c   1.000
_cell.angle_alpha   90.00
_cell.angle_beta   90.00
_cell.angle_gamma   90.00
#
_symmetry.space_group_name_H-M   'P 1'
#
loop_
_entity.id
_entity.type
_entity.pdbx_description
1 polymer ?
#
loop_
_entity_poly.entity_id
_entity_poly.type
_entity_poly.pdbx_seq_one_letter_code
_entity_poly.pdbx_strand_id
1 'polypeptide(L)' 'MGRRGVHNEAAGLLKSRLSAKVNIDNDTARRLFTLIYALLVRSADHRVLLS' A
#
# COMPACT_ATOMS: atom_id res chain seq x y z
N MET A 1 -2.43 19.07 -5.32
CA MET A 1 -1.59 18.07 -6.01
C MET A 1 -0.43 17.57 -5.13
N GLY A 2 -0.66 17.18 -3.87
CA GLY A 2 0.43 16.72 -2.97
C GLY A 2 0.33 15.26 -2.51
N ARG A 3 -0.89 14.68 -2.48
CA ARG A 3 -1.12 13.31 -1.99
C ARG A 3 -1.29 12.27 -3.10
N ARG A 4 -1.75 12.67 -4.30
CA ARG A 4 -1.94 11.75 -5.44
C ARG A 4 -0.63 11.26 -6.08
N GLY A 5 0.44 12.06 -6.04
CA GLY A 5 1.76 11.64 -6.54
C GLY A 5 2.34 10.47 -5.73
N VAL A 6 2.27 10.59 -4.40
CA VAL A 6 2.82 9.60 -3.47
C VAL A 6 2.17 8.22 -3.63
N HIS A 7 0.85 8.15 -3.87
CA HIS A 7 0.17 6.87 -4.08
C HIS A 7 0.58 6.17 -5.39
N ASN A 8 0.84 6.93 -6.46
CA ASN A 8 1.30 6.35 -7.74
C ASN A 8 2.75 5.87 -7.63
N GLU A 9 3.63 6.63 -6.99
CA GLU A 9 5.01 6.22 -6.73
C GLU A 9 5.07 4.99 -5.81
N ALA A 10 4.27 4.98 -4.75
CA ALA A 10 4.22 3.87 -3.81
C ALA A 10 3.64 2.59 -4.45
N ALA A 11 2.63 2.71 -5.33
CA ALA A 11 2.12 1.57 -6.10
C ALA A 11 3.17 1.03 -7.08
N GLY A 12 3.91 1.90 -7.76
CA GLY A 12 5.02 1.50 -8.64
C GLY A 12 6.15 0.79 -7.88
N LEU A 13 6.51 1.30 -6.71
CA LEU A 13 7.50 0.67 -5.83
C LEU A 13 7.02 -0.70 -5.33
N LEU A 14 5.76 -0.81 -4.90
CA LEU A 14 5.15 -2.06 -4.46
C LEU A 14 5.18 -3.11 -5.58
N LYS A 15 4.81 -2.71 -6.80
CA LYS A 15 4.89 -3.56 -7.99
C LYS A 15 6.33 -4.02 -8.27
N SER A 16 7.30 -3.11 -8.23
CA SER A 16 8.72 -3.44 -8.47
C SER A 16 9.24 -4.47 -7.46
N ARG A 17 8.90 -4.31 -6.16
CA ARG A 17 9.26 -5.27 -5.11
C ARG A 17 8.58 -6.63 -5.27
N LEU A 18 7.32 -6.64 -5.72
CA LEU A 18 6.57 -7.87 -5.99
C LEU A 18 7.02 -8.57 -7.26
N SER A 19 7.62 -7.87 -8.23
CA SER A 19 8.03 -8.43 -9.52
C SER A 19 8.98 -9.63 -9.41
N ALA A 20 9.68 -9.79 -8.28
CA ALA A 20 10.51 -10.96 -8.01
C ALA A 20 9.71 -12.25 -7.71
N LYS A 21 8.42 -12.12 -7.39
CA LYS A 21 7.53 -13.24 -7.01
C LYS A 21 6.24 -13.30 -7.83
N VAL A 22 5.66 -12.15 -8.18
CA VAL A 22 4.37 -12.04 -8.85
C VAL A 22 4.37 -10.82 -9.78
N ASN A 23 3.94 -11.00 -11.03
CA ASN A 23 3.73 -9.90 -11.96
C ASN A 23 2.29 -9.37 -11.84
N ILE A 24 2.15 -8.07 -11.58
CA ILE A 24 0.85 -7.40 -11.44
C ILE A 24 0.82 -6.10 -12.26
N ASP A 25 -0.36 -5.72 -12.73
CA ASP A 25 -0.57 -4.42 -13.38
C ASP A 25 -0.61 -3.28 -12.35
N ASN A 26 -0.56 -2.03 -12.85
CA ASN A 26 -0.48 -0.86 -11.99
C ASN A 26 -1.78 -0.59 -11.21
N ASP A 27 -2.93 -0.99 -11.75
CA ASP A 27 -4.23 -0.86 -11.09
C ASP A 27 -4.33 -1.83 -9.91
N THR A 28 -3.89 -3.06 -10.10
CA THR A 28 -3.80 -4.07 -9.02
C THR A 28 -2.83 -3.63 -7.93
N ALA A 29 -1.64 -3.10 -8.29
CA ALA A 29 -0.68 -2.60 -7.32
C ALA A 29 -1.25 -1.45 -6.46
N ARG A 30 -2.03 -0.55 -7.06
CA ARG A 30 -2.69 0.55 -6.35
C ARG A 30 -3.75 0.07 -5.36
N ARG A 31 -4.54 -0.94 -5.75
CA ARG A 31 -5.55 -1.56 -4.88
C ARG A 31 -4.89 -2.26 -3.70
N LEU A 32 -3.82 -3.02 -3.95
CA LEU A 32 -3.04 -3.68 -2.90
C LEU A 32 -2.43 -2.67 -1.93
N PHE A 33 -1.83 -1.59 -2.43
CA PHE A 33 -1.29 -0.52 -1.58
C PHE A 33 -2.38 0.09 -0.69
N THR A 34 -3.55 0.37 -1.26
CA THR A 34 -4.69 0.93 -0.52
C THR A 34 -5.17 -0.02 0.57
N LEU A 35 -5.25 -1.33 0.28
CA LEU A 35 -5.63 -2.35 1.25
C LEU A 35 -4.60 -2.44 2.39
N ILE A 36 -3.31 -2.50 2.06
CA ILE A 36 -2.21 -2.52 3.04
C ILE A 36 -2.27 -1.29 3.92
N TYR A 37 -2.47 -0.10 3.35
CA TYR A 37 -2.61 1.14 4.10
C TYR A 37 -3.81 1.10 5.05
N ALA A 38 -4.98 0.67 4.58
CA ALA A 38 -6.18 0.55 5.42
C ALA A 38 -5.99 -0.45 6.57
N LEU A 39 -5.32 -1.58 6.32
CA LEU A 39 -4.97 -2.56 7.34
C LEU A 39 -3.96 -2.02 8.35
N LEU A 40 -2.94 -1.29 7.88
CA LEU A 40 -1.92 -0.68 8.74
C LEU A 40 -2.56 0.34 9.70
N VAL A 41 -3.43 1.21 9.18
CA VAL A 41 -4.15 2.21 9.97
C VAL A 41 -5.07 1.53 11.00
N ARG A 42 -5.83 0.51 10.59
CA ARG A 42 -6.68 -0.25 11.51
C ARG A 42 -5.88 -1.03 12.56
N SER A 43 -4.71 -1.55 12.21
CA SER A 43 -3.86 -2.30 13.14
C SER A 43 -3.16 -1.38 14.14
N ALA A 44 -2.82 -0.15 13.73
CA ALA A 44 -2.29 0.87 14.63
C ALA A 44 -3.31 1.27 15.70
N ASP A 45 -4.59 1.38 15.32
CA ASP A 45 -5.71 1.64 16.24
C ASP A 45 -5.81 0.58 17.36
N HIS A 46 -5.64 -0.69 17.01
CA HIS A 46 -5.69 -1.79 17.99
C HIS A 46 -4.46 -1.86 18.92
N ARG A 47 -3.30 -1.31 18.54
CA ARG A 47 -2.12 -1.26 19.44
C ARG A 47 -2.24 -0.14 20.48
N VAL A 48 -2.95 0.94 20.16
CA VAL A 48 -3.19 2.05 21.10
C VAL A 48 -4.19 1.66 22.19
N LEU A 49 -5.16 0.80 21.90
CA LEU A 49 -6.13 0.30 22.89
C LEU A 49 -5.55 -0.76 23.86
N LEU A 50 -4.35 -1.28 23.59
CA LEU A 50 -3.66 -2.28 24.43
C LEU A 50 -2.48 -1.68 25.23
N SER A 51 -2.35 -0.35 25.28
CA SER A 51 -1.28 0.37 25.98
C SER A 51 -1.78 1.00 27.28
#